data_AF-A0A965CEC4-F1
#
_entry.id   AF-A0A965CEC4-F1
#
_cell.length_a   1.000
_cell.length_b   1.000
_cell.length_c   1.000
_cell.angle_alpha   90.00
_cell.angle_beta   90.00
_cell.angle_gamma   90.00
#
_symmetry.space_group_name_H-M   'P 1'
#
loop_
_entity.id
_entity.type
_entity.pdbx_description
1 polymer ?
#
loop_
_entity_poly.entity_id
_entity_poly.type
_entity_poly.pdbx_seq_one_letter_code
_entity_poly.pdbx_strand_id
1 'polypeptide(L)' 'MAADCKGTLEELERFLDQELPEGKFAEVMGHLRTCPDCQGVFDFHGELKRVVRTKASSEEMPAGLMAKIEGCFGDDWLA' A
#
# COMPACT_ATOMS: atom_id res chain seq x y z
N MET A 1 15.39 12.42 15.46
CA MET A 1 14.70 11.95 16.68
C MET A 1 13.95 10.71 16.25
N ALA A 2 14.07 9.59 16.97
CA ALA A 2 13.39 8.35 16.59
C ALA A 2 11.88 8.62 16.46
N ALA A 3 11.25 8.13 15.38
CA ALA A 3 9.81 8.22 15.21
C ALA A 3 9.14 7.64 16.45
N ASP A 4 8.23 8.39 17.06
CA ASP A 4 7.38 7.91 18.15
C ASP A 4 6.20 7.12 17.55
N CYS A 5 5.44 6.44 18.41
CA CYS A 5 4.30 5.63 17.94
C CYS A 5 3.30 6.50 17.16
N LYS A 6 3.05 7.73 17.63
CA LYS A 6 2.13 8.66 16.98
C LYS A 6 2.59 9.00 15.56
N GLY A 7 3.82 9.46 15.37
CA GLY A 7 4.34 9.79 14.05
C GLY A 7 4.41 8.59 13.13
N THR A 8 4.72 7.40 13.67
CA THR A 8 4.70 6.14 12.89
C THR A 8 3.30 5.81 12.38
N LEU A 9 2.28 5.96 13.23
CA LEU A 9 0.89 5.69 12.86
C LEU A 9 0.35 6.72 11.85
N GLU A 10 0.72 7.99 11.98
CA GLU A 10 0.34 9.06 11.03
C GLU A 10 0.92 8.82 9.62
N GLU A 11 2.13 8.24 9.55
CA GLU A 11 2.84 7.97 8.30
C GLU A 11 2.62 6.55 7.77
N LEU A 12 1.89 5.70 8.51
CA LEU A 12 1.76 4.26 8.22
C LEU A 12 1.08 3.99 6.87
N GLU A 13 0.03 4.72 6.52
CA GLU A 13 -0.67 4.54 5.24
C GLU A 13 0.24 4.90 4.06
N ARG A 14 0.96 6.02 4.16
CA ARG A 14 1.93 6.43 3.14
C ARG A 14 3.09 5.44 3.02
N PHE A 15 3.49 4.83 4.14
CA PHE A 15 4.47 3.74 4.15
C PHE A 15 3.93 2.52 3.40
N LEU A 16 2.67 2.14 3.66
CA LEU A 16 2.00 1.00 3.02
C LEU A 16 1.78 1.19 1.52
N ASP A 17 1.63 2.43 1.06
CA ASP A 17 1.41 2.78 -0.36
C ASP A 17 2.72 3.15 -1.09
N GLN A 18 3.86 3.06 -0.41
CA GLN A 18 5.19 3.42 -0.94
C GLN A 18 5.32 4.91 -1.34
N GLU A 19 4.52 5.78 -0.72
CA GLU A 19 4.49 7.23 -0.95
C GLU A 19 5.24 8.02 0.14
N LEU A 20 6.08 7.33 0.89
CA LEU A 20 6.89 7.94 1.92
C LEU A 20 8.08 8.70 1.31
N PRO A 21 8.39 9.92 1.77
CA PRO A 21 9.59 10.62 1.33
C PRO A 21 10.87 9.83 1.66
N GLU A 22 11.89 10.00 0.82
CA GLU A 22 13.22 9.46 1.07
C GLU A 22 13.73 9.92 2.45
N GLY A 23 14.32 8.99 3.20
CA GLY A 23 14.79 9.21 4.57
C GLY A 23 13.78 8.80 5.66
N LYS A 24 12.48 9.07 5.49
CA LYS A 24 11.46 8.66 6.48
C LYS A 24 11.22 7.15 6.50
N PHE A 25 11.50 6.46 5.39
CA PHE A 25 11.23 5.02 5.27
C PHE A 25 12.02 4.22 6.31
N ALA A 26 13.32 4.52 6.45
CA ALA A 26 14.18 3.83 7.41
C ALA A 26 13.76 4.11 8.87
N GLU A 27 13.24 5.31 9.15
CA GLU A 27 12.76 5.69 10.49
C GLU A 27 11.48 4.93 10.87
N VAL A 28 10.46 4.96 10.01
CA VAL A 28 9.20 4.23 10.21
C VAL A 28 9.46 2.73 10.31
N MET A 29 10.26 2.18 9.40
CA MET A 29 10.57 0.75 9.38
C MET A 29 11.42 0.31 10.58
N GLY A 30 12.30 1.18 11.09
CA GLY A 30 13.01 0.97 12.35
C GLY A 30 12.08 0.91 13.56
N HIS A 31 11.10 1.82 13.64
CA HIS A 31 10.11 1.82 14.72
C HIS A 31 9.22 0.57 14.66
N LEU A 32 8.69 0.22 13.47
CA LEU A 32 7.85 -0.98 13.28
C LEU A 32 8.55 -2.28 13.70
N ARG A 33 9.89 -2.36 13.59
CA ARG A 33 10.66 -3.53 14.04
C ARG A 33 10.84 -3.64 15.55
N THR A 34 10.64 -2.55 16.28
CA THR A 34 10.98 -2.45 17.71
C THR A 34 9.79 -2.16 18.60
N CYS A 35 8.65 -1.75 18.03
CA CYS A 35 7.41 -1.46 18.74
C CYS A 35 6.31 -2.48 18.36
N PRO A 36 5.94 -3.41 19.26
CA PRO A 36 4.90 -4.40 19.00
C PRO A 36 3.52 -3.81 18.70
N ASP A 37 3.17 -2.67 19.32
CA ASP A 37 1.88 -2.03 19.12
C ASP A 37 1.74 -1.52 17.68
N CYS A 38 2.73 -0.76 17.20
CA CYS A 38 2.76 -0.27 15.82
C CYS A 38 2.91 -1.41 14.81
N GLN A 39 3.66 -2.46 15.16
CA GLN A 39 3.76 -3.67 14.34
C GLN A 39 2.40 -4.36 14.19
N GLY A 40 1.63 -4.48 15.26
CA GLY A 40 0.28 -5.06 15.22
C GLY A 40 -0.67 -4.30 14.30
N VAL A 41 -0.60 -2.96 14.30
CA VAL A 41 -1.36 -2.14 13.34
C VAL A 41 -0.87 -2.40 11.92
N PHE A 42 0.43 -2.38 11.66
CA PHE A 42 0.98 -2.71 10.33
C PHE A 42 0.52 -4.08 9.81
N ASP A 43 0.58 -5.11 10.65
CA ASP A 43 0.16 -6.47 10.30
C ASP A 43 -1.34 -6.54 10.00
N PHE A 44 -2.17 -5.81 10.76
CA PHE A 44 -3.60 -5.71 10.50
C PHE A 44 -3.90 -5.12 9.11
N HIS A 45 -3.23 -4.02 8.74
CA HIS A 45 -3.40 -3.44 7.40
C HIS A 45 -2.88 -4.38 6.31
N GLY A 46 -1.81 -5.14 6.58
CA GLY A 46 -1.30 -6.18 5.68
C GLY A 46 -2.31 -7.31 5.43
N GLU A 47 -3.01 -7.77 6.46
CA GLU A 47 -4.11 -8.74 6.33
C GLU A 47 -5.28 -8.14 5.55
N LEU A 48 -5.68 -6.90 5.85
CA LEU A 48 -6.74 -6.21 5.13
C LEU A 48 -6.44 -6.09 3.63
N LYS A 49 -5.22 -5.65 3.26
CA LYS A 49 -4.79 -5.57 1.85
C LYS A 49 -4.84 -6.95 1.17
N ARG A 50 -4.45 -8.02 1.86
CA ARG A 50 -4.57 -9.40 1.33
C ARG A 50 -6.02 -9.76 1.05
N VAL A 51 -6.93 -9.52 2.00
CA VAL A 51 -8.36 -9.81 1.84
C VAL A 51 -8.95 -9.01 0.67
N VAL A 52 -8.70 -7.70 0.59
CA VAL A 52 -9.17 -6.85 -0.50
C VAL A 52 -8.66 -7.37 -1.85
N ARG A 53 -7.37 -7.71 -1.95
CA ARG A 53 -6.79 -8.27 -3.18
C ARG A 53 -7.46 -9.58 -3.58
N THR A 54 -7.68 -10.50 -2.65
CA THR A 54 -8.34 -11.77 -2.92
C THR A 54 -9.76 -11.55 -3.44
N LYS A 55 -10.52 -10.63 -2.84
CA LYS A 55 -11.88 -10.31 -3.28
C LYS A 55 -11.90 -9.67 -4.66
N ALA A 56 -11.09 -8.64 -4.87
CA ALA A 56 -10.97 -7.96 -6.16
C ALA A 56 -10.51 -8.89 -7.30
N SER A 57 -9.65 -9.88 -6.99
CA SER A 57 -9.18 -10.85 -7.99
C SER A 57 -10.19 -11.96 -8.29
N SER A 58 -11.21 -12.13 -7.44
CA SER A 58 -12.24 -13.16 -7.63
C SER A 58 -13.41 -12.66 -8.48
N GLU A 59 -13.54 -11.34 -8.62
CA GLU A 59 -14.58 -10.73 -9.45
C GLU A 59 -14.13 -10.68 -10.91
N GLU A 60 -14.99 -11.15 -11.81
CA GLU A 60 -14.69 -11.12 -13.24
C GLU A 60 -14.71 -9.67 -13.74
N MET A 61 -13.66 -9.28 -14.46
CA MET A 61 -13.59 -7.94 -15.04
C MET A 61 -14.77 -7.72 -16.01
N PRO A 62 -15.41 -6.54 -15.99
CA PRO A 62 -16.49 -6.24 -16.92
C PRO A 62 -16.04 -6.45 -18.37
N ALA A 63 -16.86 -7.16 -19.15
CA ALA A 63 -16.57 -7.43 -20.55
C ALA A 63 -16.33 -6.11 -21.31
N GLY A 64 -15.20 -6.08 -22.05
CA GLY A 64 -14.81 -4.92 -22.86
C GLY A 64 -14.17 -3.75 -22.08
N LEU A 65 -13.94 -3.86 -20.77
CA LEU A 65 -13.21 -2.83 -20.02
C LEU A 65 -11.77 -2.67 -20.54
N MET A 66 -11.06 -3.77 -20.81
CA MET A 66 -9.71 -3.71 -21.41
C MET A 66 -9.70 -3.00 -22.76
N ALA A 67 -10.64 -3.37 -23.65
CA ALA A 67 -10.76 -2.72 -24.96
C ALA A 67 -11.05 -1.22 -24.85
N LYS A 68 -11.79 -0.78 -23.82
CA LYS A 68 -12.00 0.65 -23.54
C LYS A 68 -10.73 1.34 -23.05
N ILE A 69 -9.98 0.70 -22.15
CA ILE A 69 -8.71 1.23 -21.64
C ILE A 69 -7.70 1.36 -22.79
N GLU A 70 -7.56 0.34 -23.62
CA GLU A 70 -6.75 0.36 -24.84
C GLU A 70 -7.18 1.48 -25.79
N GLY A 71 -8.48 1.70 -25.97
CA GLY A 71 -9.01 2.82 -26.77
C GLY A 71 -8.71 4.20 -26.17
N CYS A 72 -8.49 4.33 -24.86
CA CYS A 72 -8.15 5.59 -24.19
C CYS A 72 -6.66 5.92 -24.24
N PHE A 73 -5.79 4.91 -24.09
CA PHE A 73 -4.34 5.11 -23.96
C PHE A 73 -3.54 4.69 -25.21
N GLY A 74 -4.14 3.99 -26.17
CA GLY A 74 -3.45 3.50 -27.38
C GLY A 74 -2.32 2.53 -27.05
N ASP A 75 -1.27 2.50 -27.90
CA ASP A 75 -0.07 1.67 -27.71
C ASP A 75 0.84 2.14 -26.56
N ASP A 76 0.58 3.31 -25.96
CA ASP A 76 1.37 3.91 -24.87
C ASP A 76 1.26 3.12 -23.55
N TRP A 77 0.21 2.28 -23.42
CA TRP A 77 -0.06 1.46 -22.24
C TRP A 77 0.93 0.30 -22.02
N LEU A 78 1.69 -0.10 -23.05
CA LEU A 78 2.63 -1.24 -23.00
C LEU A 78 4.10 -0.85 -22.78
N ALA A 79 4.40 0.45 -22.67
CA ALA A 79 5.75 0.97 -22.40
C ALA A 79 6.06 1.04 -20.90
#